data_AF-A0A9E4W3A8-F1
#
_entry.id   AF-A0A9E4W3A8-F1
#
_cell.length_a   1.000
_cell.length_b   1.000
_cell.length_c   1.000
_cell.angle_alpha   90.00
_cell.angle_beta   90.00
_cell.angle_gamma   90.00
#
_symmetry.space_group_name_H-M   'P 1'
#
loop_
_entity.id
_entity.type
_entity.pdbx_description
1 polymer ?
#
loop_
_entity_poly.entity_id
_entity_poly.type
_entity_poly.pdbx_seq_one_letter_code
_entity_poly.pdbx_strand_id
1 'polypeptide(L)'
;MAVQHPKYQKELADFSIEYDPAKAHYVKHRQFIFQVSLGEMLLEDAFWVELGPEYINFRLSEFLDIVFPRNKRQQTKFRSTLDVKENPDLPDMYTALLEIFADWRDSKCSLHFFANQGPEIKLTDRLDDHLSLMQSPEHRIAETALFDLVIDQNLDV
;
A
#
# COMPACT_ATOMS: atom_id res chain seq x y z
N MET A 1 6.74 19.25 -18.86
CA MET A 1 6.90 18.19 -17.85
C MET A 1 6.81 16.87 -18.59
N ALA A 2 7.80 15.99 -18.48
CA ALA A 2 7.69 14.66 -19.07
C ALA A 2 6.56 13.92 -18.37
N VAL A 3 5.58 13.44 -19.13
CA VAL A 3 4.53 12.56 -18.62
C VAL A 3 5.24 11.26 -18.25
N GLN A 4 5.46 11.02 -16.95
CA GLN A 4 5.97 9.73 -16.51
C GLN A 4 4.84 8.73 -16.71
N HIS A 5 5.04 7.79 -17.64
CA HIS A 5 4.11 6.68 -17.81
C HIS A 5 4.19 5.77 -16.58
N PRO A 6 3.05 5.31 -16.05
CA PRO A 6 3.07 4.42 -14.91
C PRO A 6 3.72 3.10 -15.30
N LYS A 7 4.53 2.55 -14.40
CA LYS A 7 5.13 1.23 -14.60
C LYS A 7 4.08 0.12 -14.47
N TYR A 8 3.17 0.27 -13.50
CA TYR A 8 2.10 -0.67 -13.22
C TYR A 8 0.75 -0.05 -13.53
N GLN A 9 -0.12 -0.82 -14.16
CA GLN A 9 -1.51 -0.46 -14.40
C GLN A 9 -2.38 -1.69 -14.12
N LYS A 10 -2.58 -1.94 -12.82
CA LYS A 10 -3.24 -3.15 -12.33
C LYS A 10 -4.70 -2.83 -12.01
N GLU A 11 -5.55 -3.78 -12.31
CA GLU A 11 -7.00 -3.71 -12.11
C GLU A 11 -7.44 -4.72 -11.04
N LEU A 12 -8.58 -4.46 -10.43
CA LEU A 12 -9.24 -5.35 -9.48
C LEU A 12 -10.69 -5.50 -9.94
N ALA A 13 -11.14 -6.74 -10.12
CA ALA A 13 -12.49 -7.03 -10.62
C ALA A 13 -13.55 -6.35 -9.75
N ASP A 14 -14.56 -5.74 -10.38
CA ASP A 14 -15.67 -5.04 -9.71
C ASP A 14 -15.29 -3.74 -8.98
N PHE A 15 -14.03 -3.29 -9.11
CA PHE A 15 -13.53 -2.03 -8.58
C PHE A 15 -13.05 -1.08 -9.67
N SER A 16 -13.30 0.21 -9.46
CA SER A 16 -12.64 1.28 -10.18
C SER A 16 -11.54 1.86 -9.30
N ILE A 17 -10.29 1.77 -9.78
CA ILE A 17 -9.12 2.39 -9.17
C ILE A 17 -8.61 3.47 -10.11
N GLU A 18 -8.43 4.68 -9.60
CA GLU A 18 -7.93 5.84 -10.34
C GLU A 18 -6.81 6.51 -9.54
N TYR A 19 -5.62 6.63 -10.12
CA TYR A 19 -4.54 7.42 -9.53
C TYR A 19 -4.82 8.92 -9.74
N ASP A 20 -5.49 9.54 -8.76
CA ASP A 20 -5.76 10.98 -8.72
C ASP A 20 -5.50 11.56 -7.31
N PRO A 21 -4.24 11.89 -6.99
CA PRO A 21 -3.89 12.48 -5.69
C PRO A 21 -4.60 13.81 -5.41
N ALA A 22 -4.91 14.59 -6.45
CA ALA A 22 -5.56 15.89 -6.30
C ALA A 22 -7.01 15.72 -5.82
N LYS A 23 -7.73 14.74 -6.38
CA LYS A 23 -9.10 14.42 -5.95
C LYS A 23 -9.10 13.64 -4.63
N ALA A 24 -8.15 12.71 -4.43
CA ALA A 24 -7.98 11.99 -3.17
C ALA A 24 -7.73 12.93 -1.98
N HIS A 25 -7.14 14.10 -2.21
CA HIS A 25 -6.94 15.12 -1.18
C HIS A 25 -8.23 15.52 -0.44
N TYR A 26 -9.39 15.50 -1.10
CA TYR A 26 -10.66 15.91 -0.49
C TYR A 26 -11.28 14.84 0.42
N VAL A 27 -10.85 13.58 0.28
CA VAL A 27 -11.36 12.45 1.08
C VAL A 27 -10.31 11.92 2.07
N LYS A 28 -9.08 12.43 2.03
CA LYS A 28 -7.94 12.01 2.88
C LYS A 28 -8.14 12.18 4.39
N HIS A 29 -9.21 12.86 4.81
CA HIS A 29 -9.56 13.05 6.22
C HIS A 29 -10.34 11.86 6.81
N ARG A 30 -10.71 10.88 5.97
CA ARG A 30 -11.41 9.66 6.35
C ARG A 30 -10.41 8.50 6.47
N GLN A 31 -10.89 7.35 6.92
CA GLN A 31 -10.13 6.11 6.78
C GLN A 31 -9.80 5.85 5.31
N PHE A 32 -8.66 5.22 5.08
CA PHE A 32 -8.16 4.88 3.76
C PHE A 32 -7.73 3.42 3.73
N ILE A 33 -7.73 2.82 2.54
CA ILE A 33 -7.22 1.47 2.34
C ILE A 33 -5.74 1.57 2.02
N PHE A 34 -4.91 0.83 2.75
CA PHE A 34 -3.54 0.56 2.34
C PHE A 34 -3.48 -0.82 1.69
N GLN A 35 -3.03 -0.88 0.45
CA GLN A 35 -2.91 -2.10 -0.34
C GLN A 35 -1.47 -2.29 -0.79
N VAL A 36 -0.97 -3.53 -0.74
CA VAL A 36 0.40 -3.89 -1.13
C VAL A 36 0.39 -5.11 -2.02
N SER A 37 1.05 -4.99 -3.18
CA SER A 37 1.28 -6.10 -4.10
C SER A 37 2.75 -6.15 -4.55
N LEU A 38 3.22 -7.34 -4.94
CA LEU A 38 4.61 -7.55 -5.38
C LEU A 38 4.67 -7.64 -6.91
N GLY A 39 5.37 -6.71 -7.57
CA GLY A 39 5.52 -6.67 -9.03
C GLY A 39 4.20 -6.93 -9.78
N GLU A 40 4.19 -7.97 -10.62
CA GLU A 40 3.06 -8.38 -11.47
C GLU A 40 1.98 -9.22 -10.76
N MET A 41 2.06 -9.41 -9.44
CA MET A 41 1.03 -10.10 -8.63
C MET A 41 -0.36 -9.49 -8.87
N LEU A 42 -1.42 -10.28 -9.01
CA LEU A 42 -2.76 -9.71 -9.19
C LEU A 42 -3.22 -8.96 -7.93
N LEU A 43 -4.08 -7.94 -8.08
CA LEU A 43 -4.59 -7.20 -6.91
C LEU A 43 -5.53 -8.04 -6.04
N GLU A 44 -6.11 -9.11 -6.57
CA GLU A 44 -6.92 -10.08 -5.83
C GLU A 44 -6.10 -10.80 -4.75
N ASP A 45 -4.79 -10.96 -4.98
CA ASP A 45 -3.84 -11.57 -4.04
C ASP A 45 -3.08 -10.52 -3.20
N ALA A 46 -3.44 -9.24 -3.33
CA ALA A 46 -2.75 -8.17 -2.62
C ALA A 46 -3.11 -8.16 -1.13
N PHE A 47 -2.11 -7.84 -0.30
CA PHE A 47 -2.36 -7.55 1.10
C PHE A 47 -3.10 -6.21 1.21
N TRP A 48 -4.10 -6.12 2.07
CA TRP A 48 -4.77 -4.86 2.33
C TRP A 48 -5.18 -4.71 3.80
N VAL A 49 -5.34 -3.45 4.23
CA VAL A 49 -5.80 -3.09 5.56
C VAL A 49 -6.38 -1.69 5.56
N GLU A 50 -7.46 -1.49 6.31
CA GLU A 50 -8.04 -0.15 6.52
C GLU A 50 -7.31 0.57 7.65
N LEU A 51 -6.87 1.80 7.38
CA LEU A 51 -6.09 2.62 8.30
C LEU A 51 -6.74 3.98 8.53
N GLY A 52 -6.47 4.57 9.70
CA GLY A 52 -6.96 5.89 10.07
C GLY A 52 -6.24 7.04 9.34
N PRO A 53 -6.86 8.22 9.22
CA PRO A 53 -6.29 9.36 8.50
C PRO A 53 -5.01 9.92 9.12
N GLU A 54 -4.68 9.56 10.36
CA GLU A 54 -3.45 9.97 11.04
C GLU A 54 -2.17 9.54 10.30
N TYR A 55 -2.23 8.49 9.46
CA TYR A 55 -1.06 7.98 8.76
C TYR A 55 -0.73 8.74 7.47
N ILE A 56 -1.68 9.49 6.90
CA ILE A 56 -1.57 10.05 5.54
C ILE A 56 -0.52 11.18 5.44
N ASN A 57 -0.17 11.82 6.54
CA ASN A 57 0.80 12.92 6.54
C ASN A 57 2.25 12.46 6.73
N PHE A 58 2.50 11.17 6.95
CA PHE A 58 3.86 10.63 7.08
C PHE A 58 4.56 10.57 5.73
N ARG A 59 5.89 10.57 5.78
CA ARG A 59 6.70 10.14 4.64
C ARG A 59 6.60 8.63 4.47
N LEU A 60 6.81 8.14 3.26
CA LEU A 60 6.77 6.70 2.98
C LEU A 60 7.68 5.90 3.92
N SER A 61 8.92 6.36 4.17
CA SER A 61 9.83 5.66 5.09
C SER A 61 9.27 5.51 6.51
N GLU A 62 8.70 6.59 7.05
CA GLU A 62 8.16 6.62 8.42
C GLU A 62 6.92 5.73 8.51
N PHE A 63 6.07 5.78 7.49
CA PHE A 63 4.88 4.94 7.38
C PHE A 63 5.23 3.45 7.33
N LEU A 64 6.20 3.06 6.50
CA LEU A 64 6.64 1.66 6.38
C LEU A 64 7.26 1.14 7.68
N ASP A 65 7.96 1.99 8.44
CA ASP A 65 8.49 1.60 9.76
C ASP A 65 7.39 1.41 10.82
N ILE A 66 6.27 2.09 10.67
CA ILE A 66 5.10 1.92 11.55
C ILE A 66 4.30 0.66 11.18
N VAL A 67 4.05 0.45 9.88
CA VAL A 67 3.21 -0.64 9.38
C VAL A 67 3.97 -1.96 9.34
N PHE A 68 5.26 -1.97 9.02
CA PHE A 68 6.10 -3.17 8.99
C PHE A 68 7.28 -3.08 9.98
N PRO A 69 7.01 -2.96 11.30
CA PRO A 69 8.05 -2.71 12.29
C PRO A 69 8.93 -3.94 12.53
N ARG A 70 10.20 -3.74 12.89
CA ARG A 70 11.08 -4.85 13.37
C ARG A 70 10.65 -5.40 14.74
N ASN A 71 9.95 -4.59 15.54
CA ASN A 71 9.63 -4.94 16.93
C ASN A 71 8.40 -5.87 17.00
N LYS A 72 8.57 -7.08 17.55
CA LYS A 72 7.49 -8.07 17.70
C LYS A 72 6.24 -7.54 18.40
N ARG A 73 6.38 -6.68 19.43
CA ARG A 73 5.23 -6.10 20.15
C ARG A 73 4.43 -5.15 19.24
N GLN A 74 5.12 -4.37 18.40
CA GLN A 74 4.45 -3.49 17.44
C GLN A 74 3.82 -4.33 16.30
N GLN A 75 4.49 -5.39 15.84
CA GLN A 75 3.91 -6.34 14.87
C GLN A 75 2.61 -6.95 15.40
N THR A 76 2.56 -7.39 16.66
CA THR A 76 1.33 -7.92 17.27
C THR A 76 0.23 -6.86 17.34
N LYS A 77 0.58 -5.60 17.65
CA LYS A 77 -0.38 -4.50 17.66
C LYS A 77 -0.96 -4.26 16.27
N PHE A 78 -0.13 -4.21 15.23
CA PHE A 78 -0.60 -4.03 13.86
C PHE A 78 -1.44 -5.23 13.38
N ARG A 79 -1.03 -6.48 13.69
CA ARG A 79 -1.81 -7.68 13.34
C ARG A 79 -3.25 -7.64 13.86
N SER A 80 -3.49 -6.99 15.01
CA SER A 80 -4.85 -6.85 15.55
C SER A 80 -5.77 -5.92 14.76
N THR A 81 -5.24 -5.15 13.80
CA THR A 81 -6.04 -4.30 12.90
C THR A 81 -6.45 -5.01 11.63
N LEU A 82 -5.97 -6.23 11.37
CA LEU A 82 -6.29 -7.00 10.17
C LEU A 82 -7.69 -7.58 10.27
N ASP A 83 -8.50 -7.41 9.22
CA ASP A 83 -9.83 -8.00 9.16
C ASP A 83 -9.78 -9.46 8.70
N VAL A 84 -9.45 -10.34 9.65
CA VAL A 84 -9.37 -11.78 9.43
C VAL A 84 -10.71 -12.44 9.12
N LYS A 85 -11.83 -11.72 9.28
CA LYS A 85 -13.16 -12.25 8.91
C LYS A 85 -13.38 -12.11 7.42
N GLU A 86 -12.99 -10.97 6.86
CA GLU A 86 -13.08 -10.71 5.41
C GLU A 86 -12.01 -11.49 4.65
N ASN A 87 -10.77 -11.52 5.15
CA ASN A 87 -9.71 -12.32 4.55
C ASN A 87 -8.86 -13.04 5.63
N PRO A 88 -9.08 -14.35 5.85
CA PRO A 88 -8.33 -15.15 6.82
C PRO A 88 -6.82 -15.23 6.59
N ASP A 89 -6.34 -14.96 5.37
CA ASP A 89 -4.94 -15.10 4.97
C ASP A 89 -4.11 -13.84 5.26
N LEU A 90 -4.75 -12.70 5.58
CA LEU A 90 -4.06 -11.44 5.88
C LEU A 90 -2.93 -11.56 6.92
N PRO A 91 -3.04 -12.33 8.01
CA PRO A 91 -1.96 -12.48 8.98
C PRO A 91 -0.71 -13.16 8.39
N ASP A 92 -0.89 -14.12 7.49
CA ASP A 92 0.20 -14.85 6.85
C ASP A 92 0.84 -13.98 5.76
N MET A 93 0.02 -13.29 4.96
CA MET A 93 0.48 -12.28 3.99
C MET A 93 1.30 -11.18 4.68
N TYR A 94 0.82 -10.67 5.82
CA TYR A 94 1.54 -9.68 6.62
C TYR A 94 2.87 -10.24 7.16
N THR A 95 2.93 -11.53 7.51
CA THR A 95 4.18 -12.19 7.92
C THR A 95 5.20 -12.21 6.78
N ALA A 96 4.78 -12.59 5.57
CA ALA A 96 5.65 -12.60 4.40
C ALA A 96 6.18 -11.19 4.07
N LEU A 97 5.33 -10.17 4.13
CA LEU A 97 5.77 -8.77 3.94
C LEU A 97 6.77 -8.34 5.01
N LEU A 98 6.56 -8.68 6.29
CA LEU A 98 7.52 -8.37 7.36
C LEU A 98 8.91 -8.97 7.08
N GLU A 99 8.99 -10.16 6.51
CA GLU A 99 10.25 -10.80 6.12
C GLU A 99 10.93 -10.04 4.98
N ILE A 100 10.19 -9.68 3.93
CA ILE A 100 10.70 -8.86 2.82
C ILE A 100 11.28 -7.53 3.32
N PHE A 101 10.55 -6.83 4.19
CA PHE A 101 11.04 -5.57 4.77
C PHE A 101 12.21 -5.77 5.75
N ALA A 102 12.33 -6.94 6.40
CA ALA A 102 13.48 -7.25 7.24
C ALA A 102 14.73 -7.45 6.38
N ASP A 103 14.63 -8.24 5.31
CA ASP A 103 15.72 -8.51 4.38
C ASP A 103 16.21 -7.25 3.67
N TRP A 104 15.29 -6.37 3.26
CA TRP A 104 15.64 -5.07 2.69
C TRP A 104 16.44 -4.20 3.67
N ARG A 105 16.00 -4.10 4.92
CA ARG A 105 16.73 -3.34 5.95
C ARG A 105 18.06 -3.98 6.35
N ASP A 106 18.21 -5.28 6.18
CA ASP A 106 19.46 -6.02 6.37
C ASP A 106 20.35 -5.97 5.10
N SER A 107 19.97 -5.19 4.07
CA SER A 107 20.69 -5.04 2.80
C SER A 107 20.86 -6.36 2.02
N LYS A 108 19.94 -7.31 2.20
CA LYS A 108 19.90 -8.59 1.44
C LYS A 108 19.08 -8.49 0.15
N CYS A 109 18.37 -7.39 -0.04
CA CYS A 109 17.70 -7.04 -1.29
C CYS A 109 17.56 -5.52 -1.38
N SER A 110 17.18 -5.03 -2.56
CA SER A 110 16.69 -3.67 -2.76
C SER A 110 15.20 -3.69 -3.05
N LEU A 111 14.48 -2.69 -2.54
CA LEU A 111 13.06 -2.49 -2.81
C LEU A 111 12.86 -1.17 -3.56
N HIS A 112 12.05 -1.22 -4.61
CA HIS A 112 11.52 -0.05 -5.31
C HIS A 112 10.02 0.01 -5.14
N PHE A 113 9.49 1.23 -5.03
CA PHE A 113 8.11 1.48 -4.65
C PHE A 113 7.41 2.25 -5.77
N PHE A 114 6.21 1.83 -6.13
CA PHE A 114 5.41 2.47 -7.19
C PHE A 114 3.98 2.63 -6.70
N ALA A 115 3.34 3.73 -7.07
CA ALA A 115 1.89 3.83 -7.00
C ALA A 115 1.30 3.03 -8.17
N ASN A 116 0.32 2.17 -7.91
CA ASN A 116 -0.41 1.55 -9.01
C ASN A 116 -1.09 2.63 -9.87
N GLN A 117 -0.96 2.51 -11.20
CA GLN A 117 -1.39 3.51 -12.19
C GLN A 117 -0.71 4.89 -12.05
N GLY A 118 0.30 4.99 -11.18
CA GLY A 118 1.01 6.22 -10.88
C GLY A 118 2.54 6.09 -11.03
N PRO A 119 3.30 7.07 -10.51
CA PRO A 119 4.75 7.12 -10.65
C PRO A 119 5.46 6.21 -9.64
N GLU A 120 6.78 6.12 -9.79
CA GLU A 120 7.66 5.63 -8.72
C GLU A 120 7.57 6.57 -7.50
N ILE A 121 7.57 6.00 -6.30
CA ILE A 121 7.49 6.70 -5.02
C ILE A 121 8.85 6.60 -4.33
N LYS A 122 9.38 7.74 -3.86
CA LYS A 122 10.61 7.78 -3.07
C LYS A 122 10.27 7.71 -1.59
N LEU A 123 11.20 7.18 -0.79
CA LEU A 123 11.05 7.08 0.66
C LEU A 123 10.81 8.42 1.36
N THR A 124 11.27 9.52 0.75
CA THR A 124 11.09 10.89 1.24
C THR A 124 9.74 11.51 0.91
N ASP A 125 8.98 10.90 0.00
CA ASP A 125 7.72 11.44 -0.49
C ASP A 125 6.63 11.26 0.57
N ARG A 126 5.67 12.19 0.58
CA ARG A 126 4.54 12.14 1.50
C ARG A 126 3.47 11.22 0.94
N LEU A 127 2.82 10.44 1.80
CA LEU A 127 1.76 9.55 1.35
C LEU A 127 0.60 10.31 0.67
N ASP A 128 0.27 11.51 1.15
CA ASP A 128 -0.82 12.31 0.60
C ASP A 128 -0.61 12.82 -0.84
N ASP A 129 0.62 12.73 -1.36
CA ASP A 129 0.94 13.04 -2.75
C ASP A 129 0.74 11.83 -3.70
N HIS A 130 0.47 10.64 -3.15
CA HIS A 130 0.41 9.38 -3.90
C HIS A 130 -0.85 8.56 -3.62
N LEU A 131 -1.94 9.21 -3.21
CA LEU A 131 -3.22 8.56 -3.01
C LEU A 131 -3.96 8.38 -4.34
N SER A 132 -4.52 7.19 -4.51
CA SER A 132 -5.54 6.86 -5.50
C SER A 132 -6.94 6.97 -4.89
N LEU A 133 -7.94 6.84 -5.74
CA LEU A 133 -9.34 6.67 -5.37
C LEU A 133 -9.82 5.29 -5.78
N MET A 134 -10.57 4.66 -4.89
CA MET A 134 -11.20 3.37 -5.11
C MET A 134 -12.69 3.48 -4.85
N GLN A 135 -13.47 2.83 -5.71
CA GLN A 135 -14.92 2.68 -5.52
C GLN A 135 -15.39 1.35 -6.10
N SER A 136 -16.44 0.79 -5.51
CA SER A 136 -17.16 -0.35 -6.07
C SER A 136 -18.64 -0.25 -5.74
N PRO A 137 -19.52 -0.04 -6.73
CA PRO A 137 -20.96 -0.11 -6.53
C PRO A 137 -21.43 -1.49 -6.05
N GLU A 138 -20.79 -2.56 -6.54
CA GLU A 138 -21.15 -3.95 -6.25
C GLU A 138 -20.89 -4.30 -4.78
N HIS A 139 -19.73 -3.88 -4.27
CA HIS A 139 -19.35 -4.04 -2.87
C HIS A 139 -19.84 -2.89 -1.97
N ARG A 140 -20.60 -1.93 -2.51
CA ARG A 140 -21.10 -0.73 -1.81
C ARG A 140 -19.98 0.13 -1.19
N ILE A 141 -18.81 0.09 -1.79
CA ILE A 141 -17.67 0.92 -1.42
C ILE A 141 -17.82 2.26 -2.14
N ALA A 142 -18.16 3.28 -1.35
CA ALA A 142 -18.13 4.65 -1.82
C ALA A 142 -16.70 5.08 -2.17
N GLU A 143 -16.58 6.22 -2.86
CA GLU A 143 -15.27 6.81 -3.17
C GLU A 143 -14.41 6.95 -1.91
N THR A 144 -13.35 6.14 -1.86
CA THR A 144 -12.46 5.94 -0.71
C THR A 144 -11.02 6.18 -1.13
N ALA A 145 -10.24 6.83 -0.27
CA ALA A 145 -8.82 7.00 -0.51
C ALA A 145 -8.11 5.64 -0.44
N LEU A 146 -7.20 5.41 -1.39
CA LEU A 146 -6.43 4.18 -1.51
C LEU A 146 -4.96 4.54 -1.64
N PHE A 147 -4.11 3.96 -0.79
CA PHE A 147 -2.67 3.94 -1.02
C PHE A 147 -2.31 2.56 -1.59
N ASP A 148 -2.24 2.46 -2.93
CA ASP A 148 -1.98 1.22 -3.67
C ASP A 148 -0.50 1.11 -4.03
N LEU A 149 0.25 0.41 -3.18
CA LEU A 149 1.69 0.29 -3.26
C LEU A 149 2.09 -0.99 -4.00
N VAL A 150 2.78 -0.85 -5.13
CA VAL A 150 3.45 -1.96 -5.80
C VAL A 150 4.93 -1.95 -5.41
N ILE A 151 5.42 -3.10 -4.94
CA ILE A 151 6.81 -3.28 -4.52
C ILE A 151 7.53 -4.17 -5.53
N ASP A 152 8.65 -3.68 -6.03
CA ASP A 152 9.63 -4.50 -6.73
C ASP A 152 10.76 -4.87 -5.79
N GLN A 153 11.01 -6.17 -5.66
CA GLN A 153 12.15 -6.71 -4.94
C GLN A 153 13.21 -7.16 -5.92
N ASN A 154 14.43 -6.64 -5.76
CA ASN A 154 15.60 -7.10 -6.50
C ASN A 154 16.62 -7.73 -5.53
N LEU A 155 17.03 -8.96 -5.84
CA LEU A 155 17.94 -9.78 -5.02
C LEU A 155 19.43 -9.59 -5.38
N ASP A 156 19.72 -8.85 -6.45
CA ASP A 156 21.09 -8.52 -6.85
C ASP A 156 21.61 -7.36 -5.99
N VAL A 157 22.17 -7.67 -4.82
CA VAL A 157 22.84 -6.73 -3.88
C VAL A 157 24.31 -7.04 -3.69
#